data_AF-A0A9Q0WAU5-F1
#
_entry.id   AF-A0A9Q0WAU5-F1
#
_cell.length_a   1.000
_cell.length_b   1.000
_cell.length_c   1.000
_cell.angle_alpha   90.00
_cell.angle_beta   90.00
_cell.angle_gamma   90.00
#
_symmetry.space_group_name_H-M   'P 1'
#
loop_
_entity.id
_entity.type
_entity.pdbx_description
1 polymer ?
#
loop_
_entity_poly.entity_id
_entity_poly.type
_entity_poly.pdbx_seq_one_letter_code
_entity_poly.pdbx_strand_id
1 'polypeptide(L)'
;MIFLFTLNLVNVATAVQILLLKFHISGIVFFGNAGSLNKTYVPGTVLVPEAVAFTGVWEWEEFEAQNKGQLAFGHFNYPVNGENTLGTVAYENITLYSPSEDPEEVFWLPVPLPEEAATEELTKGLKLKECHSGKCQAEFEIIYRSKASTSDFYLWLVKRLQ
;
A
#
# COMPACT_ATOMS: atom_id res chain seq x y z
N MET A 1 15.89 -2.04 -15.79
CA MET A 1 16.67 -0.95 -15.15
C MET A 1 16.05 -0.72 -13.79
N ILE A 2 16.83 -0.64 -12.72
CA ILE A 2 16.30 -0.50 -11.34
C ILE A 2 16.55 0.93 -10.89
N PHE A 3 15.52 1.60 -10.40
CA PHE A 3 15.60 2.95 -9.84
C PHE A 3 15.18 2.91 -8.36
N LEU A 4 15.97 3.57 -7.52
CA LEU A 4 15.76 3.65 -6.08
C LEU A 4 15.31 5.08 -5.73
N PHE A 5 14.24 5.21 -4.94
CA PHE A 5 13.72 6.50 -4.51
C PHE A 5 13.53 6.54 -2.99
N THR A 6 13.46 7.76 -2.45
CA THR A 6 13.29 8.02 -1.01
C THR A 6 11.81 7.95 -0.60
N LEU A 7 11.57 7.83 0.71
CA LEU A 7 10.30 7.49 1.38
C LEU A 7 9.22 8.59 1.35
N ASN A 8 9.06 9.36 0.27
CA ASN A 8 8.03 10.41 0.20
C ASN A 8 7.21 10.29 -1.09
N LEU A 9 5.87 10.31 -0.95
CA LEU A 9 4.91 10.21 -2.07
C LEU A 9 5.18 11.21 -3.20
N VAL A 10 5.54 12.45 -2.87
CA VAL A 10 5.84 13.50 -3.87
C VAL A 10 7.09 13.15 -4.67
N ASN A 11 8.12 12.62 -4.01
CA ASN A 11 9.34 12.19 -4.69
C ASN A 11 9.05 11.02 -5.64
N VAL A 12 8.19 10.10 -5.22
CA VAL A 12 7.79 8.94 -5.99
C VAL A 12 6.95 9.35 -7.19
N ALA A 13 5.93 10.20 -6.99
CA ALA A 13 5.10 10.72 -8.07
C ALA A 13 5.93 11.46 -9.13
N THR A 14 6.83 12.35 -8.67
CA THR A 14 7.75 13.09 -9.56
C THR A 14 8.66 12.14 -10.34
N ALA A 15 9.23 11.15 -9.65
CA ALA A 15 10.11 10.17 -10.27
C ALA A 15 9.38 9.32 -11.33
N VAL A 16 8.20 8.80 -11.01
CA VAL A 16 7.36 8.04 -11.95
C VAL A 16 7.02 8.88 -13.16
N GLN A 17 6.63 10.14 -12.93
CA GLN A 17 6.32 11.06 -14.02
C GLN A 17 7.52 11.26 -14.95
N ILE A 18 8.73 11.48 -14.40
CA ILE A 18 9.96 11.59 -15.19
C ILE A 18 10.24 10.30 -15.96
N LEU A 19 10.09 9.14 -15.33
CA LEU A 19 10.33 7.84 -15.96
C LEU A 19 9.37 7.60 -17.13
N LEU A 20 8.08 7.87 -16.95
CA LEU A 20 7.07 7.75 -18.01
C LEU A 20 7.33 8.71 -19.18
N LEU A 21 7.88 9.90 -18.90
CA LEU A 21 8.22 10.88 -19.94
C LEU A 21 9.51 10.51 -20.70
N LYS A 22 10.44 9.80 -20.07
CA LYS A 22 11.76 9.48 -20.67
C LYS A 22 11.82 8.09 -21.30
N PHE A 23 10.97 7.18 -20.89
CA PHE A 23 11.02 5.78 -21.31
C PHE A 23 9.64 5.28 -21.73
N HIS A 24 9.61 4.38 -22.72
CA HIS A 24 8.43 3.58 -23.01
C HIS A 24 8.34 2.44 -21.99
N ILE A 25 7.48 2.62 -21.00
CA ILE A 25 7.30 1.68 -19.88
C ILE A 25 6.03 0.86 -20.14
N SER A 26 6.17 -0.46 -20.18
CA SER A 26 5.03 -1.40 -20.37
C SER A 26 4.33 -1.77 -19.07
N GLY A 27 4.97 -1.50 -17.92
CA GLY A 27 4.43 -1.81 -16.61
C GLY A 27 5.37 -1.37 -15.51
N ILE A 28 4.83 -1.17 -14.31
CA ILE A 28 5.59 -0.73 -13.16
C ILE A 28 5.29 -1.64 -11.97
N VAL A 29 6.34 -2.22 -11.39
CA VAL A 29 6.22 -3.13 -10.24
C VAL A 29 6.78 -2.44 -9.01
N PHE A 30 5.95 -2.33 -7.98
CA PHE A 30 6.32 -1.86 -6.66
C PHE A 30 6.64 -3.04 -5.74
N PHE A 31 7.74 -2.96 -5.01
CA PHE A 31 8.12 -3.90 -3.97
C PHE A 31 8.68 -3.17 -2.76
N GLY A 32 8.58 -3.76 -1.58
CA GLY A 32 9.08 -3.16 -0.35
C GLY A 32 8.68 -4.00 0.86
N ASN A 33 8.87 -3.46 2.06
CA ASN A 33 8.57 -4.16 3.31
C ASN A 33 7.44 -3.44 4.05
N ALA A 34 6.45 -4.21 4.52
CA ALA A 34 5.35 -3.71 5.34
C ALA A 34 5.34 -4.37 6.72
N GLY A 35 4.76 -3.67 7.69
CA GLY A 35 4.24 -4.31 8.90
C GLY A 35 2.90 -4.99 8.61
N SER A 36 2.60 -6.06 9.34
CA SER A 36 1.30 -6.72 9.29
C SER A 36 0.53 -6.51 10.59
N LEU A 37 -0.76 -6.19 10.46
CA LEU A 37 -1.73 -6.26 11.57
C LEU A 37 -2.37 -7.64 11.69
N ASN A 38 -2.21 -8.49 10.67
CA ASN A 38 -2.68 -9.86 10.70
C ASN A 38 -1.67 -10.72 11.47
N LYS A 39 -2.13 -11.30 12.59
CA LYS A 39 -1.33 -12.16 13.49
C LYS A 39 -0.89 -13.47 12.84
N THR A 40 -1.49 -13.87 11.72
CA THR A 40 -1.08 -15.08 10.99
C THR A 40 0.15 -14.84 10.14
N TYR A 41 0.45 -13.59 9.76
CA TYR A 41 1.61 -13.29 8.93
C TYR A 41 2.87 -13.25 9.77
N VAL A 42 3.92 -13.86 9.24
CA VAL A 42 5.22 -13.90 9.89
C VAL A 42 6.19 -12.96 9.18
N PRO A 43 7.22 -12.44 9.87
CA PRO A 43 8.27 -11.69 9.22
C PRO A 43 8.86 -12.48 8.04
N GLY A 44 8.93 -11.86 6.86
CA GLY A 44 9.39 -12.52 5.64
C GLY A 44 8.28 -13.12 4.76
N THR A 45 7.02 -13.13 5.20
CA THR A 45 5.87 -13.37 4.30
C THR A 45 5.85 -12.32 3.18
N VAL A 46 5.72 -12.77 1.94
CA VAL A 46 5.59 -11.91 0.75
C VAL A 46 4.12 -11.76 0.41
N LEU A 47 3.68 -10.54 0.16
CA LEU A 47 2.29 -10.23 -0.13
C LEU A 47 2.15 -9.61 -1.51
N VAL A 48 1.25 -10.16 -2.31
CA VAL A 48 0.87 -9.65 -3.63
C VAL A 48 -0.56 -9.12 -3.52
N PRO A 49 -0.73 -7.79 -3.37
CA PRO A 49 -2.03 -7.24 -3.08
C PRO A 49 -2.93 -7.21 -4.32
N GLU A 50 -4.21 -7.53 -4.17
CA GLU A 50 -5.24 -7.27 -5.20
C GLU A 50 -5.76 -5.84 -5.15
N ALA A 51 -5.62 -5.19 -4.00
CA ALA A 51 -6.00 -3.79 -3.81
C ALA A 51 -5.15 -3.13 -2.73
N VAL A 52 -4.92 -1.83 -2.90
CA VAL A 52 -4.19 -1.00 -1.95
C VAL A 52 -5.04 0.19 -1.52
N ALA A 53 -4.96 0.57 -0.25
CA ALA A 53 -5.60 1.79 0.25
C ALA A 53 -4.56 2.76 0.80
N PHE A 54 -4.79 4.05 0.60
CA PHE A 54 -4.01 5.10 1.21
C PHE A 54 -4.63 5.46 2.56
N THR A 55 -4.10 4.92 3.65
CA THR A 55 -4.68 5.11 4.99
C THR A 55 -3.93 6.17 5.81
N GLY A 56 -3.11 6.98 5.15
CA GLY A 56 -2.27 8.00 5.78
C GLY A 56 -2.94 9.37 5.91
N VAL A 57 -4.01 9.62 5.15
CA VAL A 57 -4.71 10.91 5.15
C VAL A 57 -6.08 10.77 5.81
N TRP A 58 -6.28 11.65 6.78
CA TRP A 58 -7.45 11.71 7.62
C TRP A 58 -7.87 13.15 7.78
N GLU A 59 -9.16 13.39 7.70
CA GLU A 59 -9.75 14.70 7.95
C GLU A 59 -10.49 14.67 9.29
N TRP A 60 -10.34 15.74 10.07
CA TRP A 60 -11.15 15.95 11.26
C TRP A 60 -12.54 16.35 10.83
N GLU A 61 -13.54 15.63 11.33
CA GLU A 61 -14.93 16.02 11.14
C GLU A 61 -15.24 17.29 11.95
N GLU A 62 -16.26 18.01 11.51
CA GLU A 62 -16.76 19.16 12.25
C GLU A 62 -17.17 18.73 13.68
N PHE A 63 -16.96 19.62 14.64
CA PHE A 63 -17.38 19.39 16.01
C PHE A 63 -18.91 19.19 16.06
N GLU A 64 -19.36 18.07 16.62
CA GLU A 64 -20.78 17.63 16.62
C GLU A 64 -21.38 17.34 15.23
N ALA A 65 -20.56 16.98 14.23
CA ALA A 65 -21.04 16.49 12.94
C ALA A 65 -22.09 15.37 13.13
N GLN A 66 -23.22 15.48 12.41
CA GLN A 66 -24.28 14.47 12.48
C GLN A 66 -23.80 13.09 11.98
N ASN A 67 -22.88 13.08 11.02
CA ASN A 67 -22.22 11.88 10.55
C ASN A 67 -20.87 11.77 11.24
N LYS A 68 -20.71 10.75 12.08
CA LYS A 68 -19.42 10.45 12.71
C LYS A 68 -18.49 9.83 11.67
N GLY A 69 -17.25 10.32 11.62
CA GLY A 69 -16.17 9.72 10.82
C GLY A 69 -15.88 8.29 11.25
N GLN A 70 -15.13 7.54 10.44
CA GLN A 70 -14.94 6.10 10.67
C GLN A 70 -14.12 5.80 11.94
N LEU A 71 -13.35 6.76 12.46
CA LEU A 71 -12.68 6.65 13.75
C LEU A 71 -13.23 7.68 14.74
N ALA A 72 -13.80 7.20 15.85
CA ALA A 72 -14.22 8.03 16.97
C ALA A 72 -13.26 7.89 18.15
N PHE A 73 -12.57 8.97 18.52
CA PHE A 73 -11.57 8.95 19.59
C PHE A 73 -12.16 8.59 20.94
N GLY A 74 -13.43 8.95 21.16
CA GLY A 74 -14.13 8.64 22.41
C GLY A 74 -14.23 7.15 22.74
N HIS A 75 -14.15 6.27 21.73
CA HIS A 75 -14.14 4.81 21.93
C HIS A 75 -12.82 4.29 22.53
N PHE A 76 -11.78 5.10 22.52
CA PHE A 76 -10.44 4.77 23.02
C PHE A 76 -10.07 5.56 24.28
N ASN A 77 -11.00 6.33 24.84
CA ASN A 77 -10.79 7.01 26.11
C ASN A 77 -10.52 5.98 27.22
N TYR A 78 -9.59 6.32 28.10
CA TYR A 78 -9.27 5.55 29.30
C TYR A 78 -9.38 6.46 30.53
N PRO A 79 -9.94 6.01 31.66
CA PRO A 79 -10.39 4.63 31.97
C PRO A 79 -11.81 4.28 31.52
N VAL A 80 -12.61 5.27 31.11
CA VAL A 80 -14.00 5.07 30.70
C VAL A 80 -14.18 5.65 29.30
N ASN A 81 -14.77 4.85 28.42
CA ASN A 81 -15.13 5.28 27.08
C ASN A 81 -16.21 6.37 27.13
N GLY A 82 -16.18 7.32 26.20
CA GLY A 82 -17.15 8.40 26.15
C GLY A 82 -16.75 9.47 25.17
N GLU A 83 -17.65 10.39 24.84
CA GLU A 83 -17.33 11.49 23.92
C GLU A 83 -16.18 12.37 24.47
N ASN A 84 -15.39 12.93 23.56
CA ASN A 84 -14.31 13.84 23.89
C ASN A 84 -14.22 14.96 22.84
N THR A 85 -13.42 15.98 23.13
CA THR A 85 -13.22 17.13 22.26
C THR A 85 -12.40 16.85 21.01
N LEU A 86 -11.76 15.67 20.92
CA LEU A 86 -11.14 15.23 19.67
C LEU A 86 -12.23 14.81 18.66
N GLY A 87 -13.39 14.34 19.11
CA GLY A 87 -14.48 14.00 18.21
C GLY A 87 -14.16 12.80 17.32
N THR A 88 -14.30 12.97 16.00
CA THR A 88 -14.14 11.91 15.01
C THR A 88 -13.29 12.35 13.82
N VAL A 89 -12.59 11.40 13.19
CA VAL A 89 -11.88 11.60 11.93
C VAL A 89 -12.38 10.63 10.88
N ALA A 90 -12.37 11.07 9.63
CA ALA A 90 -12.67 10.23 8.48
C ALA A 90 -11.43 10.02 7.60
N TYR A 91 -11.32 8.84 7.00
CA TYR A 91 -10.32 8.63 5.96
C TYR A 91 -10.79 9.27 4.66
N GLU A 92 -9.84 9.75 3.86
CA GLU A 92 -10.14 10.30 2.54
C GLU A 92 -10.19 9.17 1.49
N ASN A 93 -11.14 9.26 0.57
CA ASN A 93 -11.10 8.44 -0.66
C ASN A 93 -10.10 9.05 -1.63
N ILE A 94 -9.73 8.28 -2.65
CA ILE A 94 -8.94 8.79 -3.76
C ILE A 94 -9.76 8.78 -5.05
N THR A 95 -9.54 9.79 -5.89
CA THR A 95 -10.09 9.81 -7.23
C THR A 95 -9.25 8.96 -8.18
N LEU A 96 -9.84 7.90 -8.72
CA LEU A 96 -9.28 7.06 -9.78
C LEU A 96 -9.59 7.69 -11.14
N TYR A 97 -8.54 7.96 -11.91
CA TYR A 97 -8.64 8.47 -13.27
C TYR A 97 -8.31 7.38 -14.28
N SER A 98 -9.22 7.15 -15.23
CA SER A 98 -9.06 6.23 -16.35
C SER A 98 -9.18 6.99 -17.68
N PRO A 99 -8.49 6.59 -18.75
CA PRO A 99 -8.58 7.29 -20.04
C PRO A 99 -9.97 7.28 -20.69
N SER A 100 -10.81 6.29 -20.34
CA SER A 100 -12.05 5.94 -21.05
C SER A 100 -13.29 5.98 -20.16
N GLU A 101 -13.14 6.27 -18.87
CA GLU A 101 -14.20 6.20 -17.86
C GLU A 101 -14.21 7.50 -17.07
N ASP A 102 -15.37 7.84 -16.51
CA ASP A 102 -15.48 9.00 -15.64
C ASP A 102 -14.69 8.76 -14.33
N PRO A 103 -14.12 9.81 -13.73
CA PRO A 103 -13.39 9.67 -12.47
C PRO A 103 -14.24 9.02 -11.38
N GLU A 104 -13.68 8.04 -10.68
CA GLU A 104 -14.36 7.28 -9.63
C GLU A 104 -13.71 7.52 -8.27
N GLU A 105 -14.51 7.75 -7.23
CA GLU A 105 -14.03 7.82 -5.85
C GLU A 105 -13.90 6.41 -5.25
N VAL A 106 -12.67 6.00 -4.96
CA VAL A 106 -12.36 4.67 -4.44
C VAL A 106 -11.55 4.76 -3.15
N PHE A 107 -11.89 3.90 -2.18
CA PHE A 107 -11.03 3.70 -1.01
C PHE A 107 -9.96 2.63 -1.28
N TRP A 108 -10.39 1.52 -1.89
CA TRP A 108 -9.53 0.44 -2.32
C TRP A 108 -9.18 0.63 -3.79
N LEU A 109 -7.95 1.03 -4.07
CA LEU A 109 -7.44 1.09 -5.43
C LEU A 109 -7.17 -0.35 -5.91
N PRO A 110 -7.88 -0.84 -6.93
CA PRO A 110 -7.58 -2.16 -7.47
C PRO A 110 -6.18 -2.15 -8.09
N VAL A 111 -5.37 -3.13 -7.71
CA VAL A 111 -4.09 -3.38 -8.35
C VAL A 111 -4.34 -4.47 -9.39
N PRO A 112 -4.25 -4.17 -10.69
CA PRO A 112 -4.38 -5.21 -11.70
C PRO A 112 -3.27 -6.23 -11.46
N LEU A 113 -3.67 -7.41 -10.98
CA LEU A 113 -2.76 -8.50 -10.73
C LEU A 113 -2.20 -8.94 -12.09
N PRO A 114 -0.87 -9.10 -12.23
CA PRO A 114 -0.35 -9.96 -13.27
C PRO A 114 -0.99 -11.34 -13.10
N GLU A 115 -1.25 -12.06 -14.20
CA GLU A 115 -1.61 -13.48 -14.12
C GLU A 115 -0.66 -14.21 -13.16
N GLU A 116 -1.12 -15.25 -12.48
CA GLU A 116 -0.31 -16.02 -11.53
C GLU A 116 1.06 -16.38 -12.13
N ALA A 117 1.12 -16.72 -13.42
CA ALA A 117 2.35 -16.97 -14.17
C ALA A 117 3.33 -15.77 -14.22
N ALA A 118 2.83 -14.54 -14.34
CA ALA A 118 3.68 -13.35 -14.33
C ALA A 118 4.17 -13.03 -12.91
N THR A 119 3.39 -13.37 -11.88
CA THR A 119 3.85 -13.24 -10.49
C THR A 119 4.84 -14.35 -10.11
N GLU A 120 4.65 -15.56 -10.60
CA GLU A 120 5.63 -16.64 -10.52
C GLU A 120 6.94 -16.23 -11.21
N GLU A 121 6.90 -15.66 -12.41
CA GLU A 121 8.11 -15.17 -13.08
C GLU A 121 8.78 -13.99 -12.35
N LEU A 122 8.01 -13.10 -11.71
CA LEU A 122 8.55 -12.01 -10.89
C LEU A 122 9.17 -12.50 -9.57
N THR A 123 8.64 -13.58 -9.01
CA THR A 123 9.13 -14.21 -7.77
C THR A 123 10.14 -15.31 -8.03
N LYS A 124 10.35 -15.69 -9.29
CA LYS A 124 11.28 -16.74 -9.71
C LYS A 124 12.72 -16.38 -9.35
N GLY A 125 13.29 -17.17 -8.45
CA GLY A 125 14.66 -16.96 -7.98
C GLY A 125 14.81 -15.86 -6.94
N LEU A 126 13.70 -15.34 -6.40
CA LEU A 126 13.73 -14.44 -5.25
C LEU A 126 14.27 -15.22 -4.03
N LYS A 127 15.53 -14.97 -3.69
CA LYS A 127 16.15 -15.52 -2.48
C LYS A 127 16.05 -14.49 -1.37
N LEU A 128 15.02 -14.61 -0.55
CA LEU A 128 14.93 -13.81 0.67
C LEU A 128 16.00 -14.26 1.65
N LYS A 129 16.59 -13.28 2.34
CA LYS A 129 17.58 -13.58 3.36
C LYS A 129 16.84 -14.21 4.54
N GLU A 130 16.96 -15.53 4.68
CA GLU A 130 16.27 -16.33 5.71
C GLU A 130 16.60 -15.87 7.13
N CYS A 131 17.74 -15.21 7.31
CA CYS A 131 18.25 -14.81 8.60
C CYS A 131 18.49 -13.29 8.71
N HIS A 132 17.95 -12.70 9.77
CA HIS A 132 18.33 -11.37 10.23
C HIS A 132 18.73 -11.43 11.71
N SER A 133 19.93 -10.96 12.03
CA SER A 133 20.44 -10.90 13.42
C SER A 133 20.36 -12.22 14.20
N GLY A 134 20.69 -13.34 13.54
CA GLY A 134 20.70 -14.68 14.14
C GLY A 134 19.33 -15.34 14.30
N LYS A 135 18.23 -14.66 13.95
CA LYS A 135 16.91 -15.26 13.82
C LYS A 135 16.68 -15.65 12.38
N CYS A 136 16.56 -16.95 12.14
CA CYS A 136 16.33 -17.54 10.83
C CYS A 136 14.92 -18.10 10.76
N GLN A 137 14.21 -17.85 9.66
CA GLN A 137 12.88 -18.40 9.40
C GLN A 137 12.94 -19.30 8.16
N ALA A 138 12.40 -20.51 8.29
CA ALA A 138 12.68 -21.62 7.38
C ALA A 138 11.98 -21.51 6.01
N GLU A 139 10.82 -20.87 5.94
CA GLU A 139 10.06 -20.72 4.69
C GLU A 139 9.38 -19.35 4.66
N PHE A 140 9.45 -18.71 3.50
CA PHE A 140 8.63 -17.54 3.19
C PHE A 140 7.40 -18.01 2.42
N GLU A 141 6.24 -17.56 2.86
CA GLU A 141 4.98 -17.79 2.17
C GLU A 141 4.70 -16.62 1.23
N ILE A 142 4.23 -16.90 0.02
CA ILE A 142 3.72 -15.88 -0.90
C ILE A 142 2.19 -15.92 -0.82
N ILE A 143 1.60 -14.83 -0.35
CA ILE A 143 0.16 -14.68 -0.20
C ILE A 143 -0.35 -13.76 -1.31
N TYR A 144 -1.29 -14.28 -2.08
CA TYR A 144 -1.96 -13.57 -3.17
C TYR A 144 -3.29 -13.01 -2.71
N ARG A 145 -3.80 -12.01 -3.45
CA ARG A 145 -5.17 -11.48 -3.29
C ARG A 145 -5.46 -10.98 -1.89
N SER A 146 -4.45 -10.42 -1.22
CA SER A 146 -4.66 -9.72 0.03
C SER A 146 -4.87 -8.23 -0.23
N LYS A 147 -5.41 -7.54 0.76
CA LYS A 147 -5.41 -6.07 0.80
C LYS A 147 -4.16 -5.58 1.52
N ALA A 148 -3.61 -4.47 1.04
CA ALA A 148 -2.50 -3.80 1.70
C ALA A 148 -2.82 -2.32 1.93
N SER A 149 -2.26 -1.75 2.98
CA SER A 149 -2.26 -0.31 3.18
C SER A 149 -0.84 0.21 2.98
N THR A 150 -0.73 1.39 2.39
CA THR A 150 0.51 2.15 2.37
C THR A 150 0.33 3.42 3.19
N SER A 151 1.26 3.61 4.12
CA SER A 151 1.49 4.89 4.80
C SER A 151 2.78 5.57 4.33
N ASP A 152 3.64 4.87 3.56
CA ASP A 152 4.74 5.34 2.69
C ASP A 152 5.85 4.26 2.56
N PHE A 153 5.95 3.54 1.44
CA PHE A 153 7.22 2.98 0.92
C PHE A 153 7.09 2.40 -0.51
N TYR A 154 8.10 2.61 -1.36
CA TYR A 154 8.10 2.19 -2.76
C TYR A 154 9.53 1.83 -3.26
N LEU A 155 9.73 0.63 -3.80
CA LEU A 155 10.94 0.23 -4.54
C LEU A 155 10.51 -0.37 -5.89
N TRP A 156 11.26 -0.11 -6.98
CA TRP A 156 10.74 -0.28 -8.34
C TRP A 156 11.55 -1.20 -9.24
N LEU A 157 10.86 -2.11 -9.95
CA LEU A 157 11.41 -2.93 -11.04
C LEU A 157 10.79 -2.51 -12.37
N VAL A 158 11.62 -2.00 -13.30
CA VAL A 158 11.23 -1.73 -14.70
C VAL A 158 11.87 -2.78 -15.60
N LYS A 159 11.04 -3.60 -16.26
CA LYS A 159 11.47 -4.53 -17.31
C LYS A 159 11.46 -3.79 -18.66
N ARG A 160 12.60 -3.77 -19.34
CA ARG A 160 12.73 -3.21 -20.70
C ARG A 160 12.40 -4.33 -21.68
N LEU A 161 11.48 -4.13 -22.61
CA LEU A 161 11.41 -4.95 -23.82
C LEU A 161 12.46 -4.39 -24.79
N GLN A 162 13.36 -5.26 -25.28
CA GLN A 162 14.33 -4.93 -26.33
C GLN A 162 13.64 -4.77 -27.67
#